data_AF-A0A350BT83-F1
#
_entry.id   AF-A0A350BT83-F1
#
_cell.length_a   1.000
_cell.length_b   1.000
_cell.length_c   1.000
_cell.angle_alpha   90.00
_cell.angle_beta   90.00
_cell.angle_gamma   90.00
#
_symmetry.space_group_name_H-M   'P 1'
#
loop_
_entity.id
_entity.type
_entity.pdbx_description
1 polymer ?
#
loop_
_entity_poly.entity_id
_entity_poly.type
_entity_poly.pdbx_seq_one_letter_code
_entity_poly.pdbx_strand_id
1 'polypeptide(L)'
;MKKTAAILLSLLWATSLCAQTAYSTLGAEHEVRVNSNGSIGINLQSLAPASFYNKDSTKPLLAQAGLWLVAEDENGQYHTAVQYLSGKDSFDFWPGPIDTLTGQTGDISAWDATWYVSNDIITTHKQNFEKPGYNIPDEIANWPAQGNGGFANYLAPFVDVNFNKMYDPENGDYPAIKGAESVYCIFNDLADEHTASFGQEIGIEIQLMVYKHAGASTLFLEYFIINRRPTAYKNIQVGFFISGGCGNPDDNFAGTLQTFPQSIFILNGLDTDQGYFGNKTPYVVATFLNENLTNSIAFTDTELKNGQPKINSNYINYGLNTWKDGTNLTWGGDGTEGDTESDFIFAQSNLTEGIFWSEDDENNTPGRRTIIGKNTRKNFNQNNFIKLDIALDVGLLNDRKKYLDSITLKSARNLSYYNTTSGIPTADINNNFRVYPNPTSGPLYTHSDQVIEKIIITDSQGVKVYSSENIKNTRWQCNVSLLPGIYTIQLITKSNVQSKKLCITP
;
A
#
# COMPACT_ATOMS: atom_id res chain seq x y z
N MET A 1 8.39 -73.85 6.68
CA MET A 1 7.68 -72.76 5.99
C MET A 1 7.79 -71.50 6.84
N LYS A 2 8.77 -70.62 6.56
CA LYS A 2 8.91 -69.32 7.22
C LYS A 2 8.17 -68.28 6.38
N LYS A 3 7.14 -67.64 6.95
CA LYS A 3 6.42 -66.52 6.33
C LYS A 3 7.17 -65.23 6.64
N THR A 4 7.76 -64.62 5.63
CA THR A 4 8.27 -63.25 5.65
C THR A 4 7.10 -62.30 5.48
N ALA A 5 6.85 -61.45 6.48
CA ALA A 5 5.93 -60.31 6.37
C ALA A 5 6.75 -59.10 5.90
N ALA A 6 6.46 -58.61 4.70
CA ALA A 6 6.99 -57.34 4.21
C ALA A 6 6.15 -56.20 4.81
N ILE A 7 6.79 -55.34 5.60
CA ILE A 7 6.19 -54.11 6.10
C ILE A 7 6.44 -53.05 5.02
N LEU A 8 5.38 -52.66 4.31
CA LEU A 8 5.39 -51.50 3.42
C LEU A 8 5.33 -50.24 4.30
N LEU A 9 6.43 -49.49 4.36
CA LEU A 9 6.48 -48.18 5.01
C LEU A 9 6.01 -47.14 3.99
N SER A 10 4.76 -46.71 4.06
CA SER A 10 4.26 -45.59 3.27
C SER A 10 4.75 -44.28 3.89
N LEU A 11 5.75 -43.64 3.27
CA LEU A 11 6.09 -42.24 3.55
C LEU A 11 4.94 -41.35 3.03
N LEU A 12 4.11 -40.87 3.94
CA LEU A 12 3.21 -39.74 3.68
C LEU A 12 4.06 -38.46 3.65
N TRP A 13 4.39 -37.99 2.43
CA TRP A 13 4.84 -36.63 2.24
C TRP A 13 3.61 -35.72 2.43
N ALA A 14 3.57 -35.00 3.55
CA ALA A 14 2.62 -33.93 3.76
C ALA A 14 3.01 -32.76 2.86
N THR A 15 2.41 -32.68 1.67
CA THR A 15 2.37 -31.44 0.91
C THR A 15 1.47 -30.48 1.69
N SER A 16 2.04 -29.41 2.23
CA SER A 16 1.28 -28.27 2.73
C SER A 16 0.56 -27.64 1.54
N LEU A 17 -0.69 -28.02 1.31
CA LEU A 17 -1.60 -27.27 0.45
C LEU A 17 -1.90 -25.97 1.19
N CYS A 18 -1.25 -24.88 0.80
CA CYS A 18 -1.58 -23.55 1.31
C CYS A 18 -2.81 -23.06 0.53
N ALA A 19 -3.99 -23.52 0.93
CA ALA A 19 -5.25 -22.99 0.41
C ALA A 19 -5.37 -21.49 0.76
N GLN A 20 -6.01 -20.72 -0.10
CA GLN A 20 -6.35 -19.33 0.19
C GLN A 20 -7.21 -19.27 1.44
N THR A 21 -6.93 -18.29 2.30
CA THR A 21 -7.64 -18.10 3.57
C THR A 21 -8.06 -16.64 3.69
N ALA A 22 -9.10 -16.40 4.49
CA ALA A 22 -9.63 -15.07 4.82
C ALA A 22 -8.60 -14.11 5.43
N TYR A 23 -7.40 -14.60 5.78
CA TYR A 23 -6.30 -13.76 6.22
C TYR A 23 -4.95 -14.42 5.93
N SER A 24 -3.93 -13.60 5.72
CA SER A 24 -2.52 -14.04 5.69
C SER A 24 -1.76 -13.34 6.81
N THR A 25 -0.63 -13.90 7.23
CA THR A 25 0.27 -13.27 8.19
C THR A 25 1.60 -13.02 7.54
N LEU A 26 2.13 -11.80 7.67
CA LEU A 26 3.38 -11.36 7.07
C LEU A 26 4.35 -10.84 8.14
N GLY A 27 5.65 -10.99 7.88
CA GLY A 27 6.69 -10.44 8.73
C GLY A 27 7.26 -11.41 9.77
N ALA A 28 8.20 -10.90 10.57
CA ALA A 28 8.94 -11.68 11.56
C ALA A 28 9.15 -10.86 12.83
N GLU A 29 10.01 -9.83 12.77
CA GLU A 29 10.18 -8.89 13.89
C GLU A 29 8.90 -8.13 14.17
N HIS A 30 8.26 -7.60 13.12
CA HIS A 30 6.87 -7.16 13.15
C HIS A 30 6.05 -8.19 12.38
N GLU A 31 5.36 -9.07 13.11
CA GLU A 31 4.36 -9.96 12.51
C GLU A 31 3.02 -9.23 12.46
N VAL A 32 2.32 -9.32 11.34
CA VAL A 32 1.01 -8.67 11.13
C VAL A 32 0.08 -9.57 10.34
N ARG A 33 -1.15 -9.73 10.83
CA ARG A 33 -2.26 -10.29 10.07
C ARG A 33 -2.83 -9.26 9.09
N VAL A 34 -3.07 -9.69 7.86
CA VAL A 34 -3.82 -8.97 6.82
C VAL A 34 -5.08 -9.76 6.54
N ASN A 35 -6.26 -9.17 6.77
CA ASN A 35 -7.54 -9.81 6.48
C ASN A 35 -8.00 -9.48 5.05
N SER A 36 -8.85 -10.34 4.48
CA SER A 36 -9.44 -10.20 3.14
C SER A 36 -10.25 -8.91 2.94
N ASN A 37 -10.86 -8.38 4.00
CA ASN A 37 -11.52 -7.07 4.01
C ASN A 37 -10.55 -5.87 4.14
N GLY A 38 -9.24 -6.14 4.08
CA GLY A 38 -8.17 -5.16 4.14
C GLY A 38 -7.79 -4.67 5.54
N SER A 39 -8.49 -5.09 6.60
CA SER A 39 -8.13 -4.69 7.98
C SER A 39 -6.79 -5.31 8.39
N ILE A 40 -5.98 -4.53 9.10
CA ILE A 40 -4.59 -4.87 9.42
C ILE A 40 -4.41 -5.03 10.93
N GLY A 41 -3.72 -6.10 11.34
CA GLY A 41 -3.26 -6.29 12.72
C GLY A 41 -4.34 -6.71 13.71
N ILE A 42 -5.53 -7.11 13.26
CA ILE A 42 -6.65 -7.52 14.12
C ILE A 42 -7.22 -8.88 13.74
N ASN A 43 -7.64 -9.66 14.74
CA ASN A 43 -8.40 -10.89 14.55
C ASN A 43 -9.90 -10.60 14.55
N LEU A 44 -10.55 -10.67 13.39
CA LEU A 44 -11.97 -10.31 13.22
C LEU A 44 -12.95 -11.11 14.09
N GLN A 45 -12.59 -12.32 14.54
CA GLN A 45 -13.48 -13.14 15.35
C GLN A 45 -13.47 -12.78 16.84
N SER A 46 -12.32 -12.30 17.33
CA SER A 46 -12.09 -12.01 18.76
C SER A 46 -11.85 -10.53 19.05
N LEU A 47 -11.63 -9.72 18.00
CA LEU A 47 -11.16 -8.34 18.06
C LEU A 47 -9.82 -8.15 18.79
N ALA A 48 -9.11 -9.25 19.06
CA ALA A 48 -7.80 -9.21 19.69
C ALA A 48 -6.73 -8.75 18.69
N PRO A 49 -5.65 -8.10 19.17
CA PRO A 49 -4.47 -7.81 18.36
C PRO A 49 -3.95 -9.09 17.69
N ALA A 50 -3.61 -8.98 16.41
CA ALA A 50 -2.96 -9.99 15.60
C ALA A 50 -1.71 -9.37 14.94
N SER A 51 -0.97 -8.60 15.74
CA SER A 51 0.31 -8.02 15.38
C SER A 51 1.27 -8.11 16.56
N PHE A 52 2.41 -8.78 16.36
CA PHE A 52 3.26 -9.23 17.45
C PHE A 52 4.73 -8.98 17.18
N TYR A 53 5.48 -8.70 18.24
CA TYR A 53 6.93 -8.61 18.18
C TYR A 53 7.58 -9.99 18.15
N ASN A 54 8.37 -10.30 17.13
CA ASN A 54 9.04 -11.60 16.97
C ASN A 54 8.08 -12.80 17.07
N LYS A 55 6.85 -12.65 16.57
CA LYS A 55 5.79 -13.69 16.62
C LYS A 55 5.39 -14.11 18.04
N ASP A 56 5.69 -13.29 19.03
CA ASP A 56 5.35 -13.55 20.43
C ASP A 56 4.00 -12.94 20.77
N SER A 57 2.97 -13.79 20.89
CA SER A 57 1.59 -13.35 21.19
C SER A 57 1.44 -12.57 22.50
N THR A 58 2.42 -12.65 23.42
CA THR A 58 2.41 -11.85 24.67
C THR A 58 3.01 -10.45 24.47
N LYS A 59 3.43 -10.09 23.25
CA LYS A 59 4.04 -8.80 22.89
C LYS A 59 3.29 -8.14 21.73
N PRO A 60 2.02 -7.74 21.92
CA PRO A 60 1.25 -7.08 20.89
C PRO A 60 1.84 -5.70 20.56
N LEU A 61 1.85 -5.34 19.28
CA LEU A 61 2.38 -4.05 18.80
C LEU A 61 1.26 -3.14 18.32
N LEU A 62 0.40 -3.66 17.46
CA LEU A 62 -0.70 -2.94 16.82
C LEU A 62 -2.01 -3.64 17.15
N ALA A 63 -3.01 -2.90 17.62
CA ALA A 63 -4.34 -3.45 17.87
C ALA A 63 -5.16 -3.55 16.58
N GLN A 64 -5.10 -2.51 15.75
CA GLN A 64 -5.66 -2.48 14.41
C GLN A 64 -5.09 -1.29 13.63
N ALA A 65 -5.08 -1.39 12.30
CA ALA A 65 -4.85 -0.28 11.39
C ALA A 65 -5.67 -0.43 10.12
N GLY A 66 -5.82 0.66 9.38
CA GLY A 66 -6.54 0.65 8.12
C GLY A 66 -6.94 2.01 7.60
N LEU A 67 -7.78 2.00 6.57
CA LEU A 67 -8.30 3.19 5.92
C LEU A 67 -9.39 3.89 6.75
N TRP A 68 -9.43 5.22 6.63
CA TRP A 68 -10.50 6.08 7.13
C TRP A 68 -10.87 7.08 6.04
N LEU A 69 -12.00 6.85 5.37
CA LEU A 69 -12.38 7.60 4.17
C LEU A 69 -13.65 8.41 4.43
N VAL A 70 -13.59 9.70 4.10
CA VAL A 70 -14.74 10.61 4.15
C VAL A 70 -14.80 11.40 2.84
N ALA A 71 -15.88 11.29 2.09
CA ALA A 71 -16.05 11.91 0.78
C ALA A 71 -17.26 12.84 0.75
N GLU A 72 -17.10 14.05 0.22
CA GLU A 72 -18.16 15.06 0.01
C GLU A 72 -18.62 14.98 -1.46
N ASP A 73 -19.89 14.64 -1.69
CA ASP A 73 -20.49 14.63 -3.02
C ASP A 73 -20.75 16.05 -3.55
N GLU A 74 -21.23 16.18 -4.79
CA GLU A 74 -21.53 17.49 -5.40
C GLU A 74 -22.67 18.25 -4.71
N ASN A 75 -23.50 17.58 -3.90
CA ASN A 75 -24.60 18.17 -3.14
C ASN A 75 -24.19 18.55 -1.71
N GLY A 76 -22.93 18.33 -1.32
CA GLY A 76 -22.43 18.56 0.03
C GLY A 76 -22.83 17.48 1.04
N GLN A 77 -23.27 16.30 0.59
CA GLN A 77 -23.51 15.13 1.44
C GLN A 77 -22.21 14.36 1.67
N TYR A 78 -22.02 13.88 2.90
CA TYR A 78 -20.85 13.11 3.28
C TYR A 78 -21.12 11.60 3.23
N HIS A 79 -20.20 10.88 2.59
CA HIS A 79 -20.12 9.43 2.55
C HIS A 79 -18.90 8.98 3.36
N THR A 80 -19.02 7.87 4.09
CA THR A 80 -17.98 7.45 5.06
C THR A 80 -17.79 5.94 5.01
N ALA A 81 -16.52 5.51 4.94
CA ALA A 81 -16.13 4.12 5.04
C ALA A 81 -14.86 3.99 5.89
N VAL A 82 -14.87 3.17 6.95
CA VAL A 82 -13.72 2.99 7.85
C VAL A 82 -13.41 1.52 8.10
N GLN A 83 -12.12 1.21 8.29
CA GLN A 83 -11.67 -0.10 8.78
C GLN A 83 -11.57 -0.17 10.31
N TYR A 84 -11.94 0.91 11.01
CA TYR A 84 -11.94 0.96 12.47
C TYR A 84 -13.09 0.14 13.04
N LEU A 85 -12.77 -0.94 13.75
CA LEU A 85 -13.75 -1.85 14.34
C LEU A 85 -13.93 -1.53 15.82
N SER A 86 -15.16 -1.20 16.22
CA SER A 86 -15.54 -1.00 17.63
C SER A 86 -16.34 -2.16 18.20
N GLY A 87 -16.82 -3.07 17.35
CA GLY A 87 -17.61 -4.25 17.72
C GLY A 87 -17.36 -5.42 16.78
N LYS A 88 -17.95 -6.56 17.12
CA LYS A 88 -17.90 -7.74 16.26
C LYS A 88 -18.85 -7.51 15.09
N ASP A 89 -18.44 -7.93 13.91
CA ASP A 89 -19.22 -7.82 12.67
C ASP A 89 -19.59 -6.36 12.28
N SER A 90 -18.89 -5.35 12.83
CA SER A 90 -19.07 -3.94 12.48
C SER A 90 -18.18 -3.57 11.29
N PHE A 91 -18.62 -3.81 10.05
CA PHE A 91 -17.81 -3.61 8.84
C PHE A 91 -18.39 -2.52 7.93
N ASP A 92 -17.49 -1.80 7.25
CA ASP A 92 -17.80 -0.97 6.08
C ASP A 92 -17.11 -1.52 4.81
N PHE A 93 -16.34 -2.60 4.93
CA PHE A 93 -15.59 -3.18 3.82
C PHE A 93 -15.77 -4.70 3.78
N TRP A 94 -15.97 -5.22 2.58
CA TRP A 94 -16.14 -6.64 2.30
C TRP A 94 -15.22 -7.12 1.18
N PRO A 95 -14.77 -8.38 1.22
CA PRO A 95 -13.92 -8.92 0.17
C PRO A 95 -14.59 -8.93 -1.21
N GLY A 96 -13.80 -8.67 -2.25
CA GLY A 96 -14.18 -8.81 -3.64
C GLY A 96 -14.16 -7.51 -4.46
N PRO A 97 -14.05 -7.62 -5.80
CA PRO A 97 -14.11 -6.51 -6.74
C PRO A 97 -15.55 -6.02 -6.95
N ILE A 98 -15.70 -4.89 -7.65
CA ILE A 98 -16.97 -4.37 -8.13
C ILE A 98 -17.08 -4.59 -9.64
N ASP A 99 -18.23 -5.09 -10.09
CA ASP A 99 -18.60 -5.18 -11.50
C ASP A 99 -18.65 -3.77 -12.11
N THR A 100 -17.85 -3.57 -13.16
CA THR A 100 -17.65 -2.26 -13.80
C THR A 100 -18.85 -1.79 -14.63
N LEU A 101 -19.81 -2.67 -14.90
CA LEU A 101 -21.03 -2.38 -15.64
C LEU A 101 -22.25 -2.26 -14.72
N THR A 102 -22.41 -3.19 -13.78
CA THR A 102 -23.63 -3.28 -12.96
C THR A 102 -23.50 -2.63 -11.59
N GLY A 103 -22.26 -2.42 -11.10
CA GLY A 103 -22.00 -1.96 -9.73
C GLY A 103 -22.26 -3.03 -8.66
N GLN A 104 -22.57 -4.26 -9.05
CA GLN A 104 -22.68 -5.40 -8.11
C GLN A 104 -21.30 -5.83 -7.64
N THR A 105 -21.23 -6.35 -6.41
CA THR A 105 -19.99 -6.84 -5.82
C THR A 105 -19.75 -8.31 -6.17
N GLY A 106 -18.48 -8.74 -6.09
CA GLY A 106 -18.14 -10.16 -6.09
C GLY A 106 -18.76 -10.91 -4.91
N ASP A 107 -19.02 -12.20 -5.09
CA ASP A 107 -19.51 -13.05 -4.01
C ASP A 107 -18.52 -13.08 -2.83
N ILE A 108 -18.96 -12.61 -1.67
CA ILE A 108 -18.10 -12.48 -0.48
C ILE A 108 -17.42 -13.81 -0.16
N SER A 109 -18.13 -14.94 -0.25
CA SER A 109 -17.57 -16.24 0.13
C SER A 109 -16.47 -16.71 -0.82
N ALA A 110 -16.57 -16.38 -2.11
CA ALA A 110 -15.54 -16.65 -3.11
C ALA A 110 -14.33 -15.72 -2.97
N TRP A 111 -14.54 -14.49 -2.50
CA TRP A 111 -13.50 -13.46 -2.40
C TRP A 111 -12.93 -13.28 -1.00
N ASP A 112 -13.44 -13.99 0.01
CA ASP A 112 -12.93 -14.02 1.39
C ASP A 112 -11.58 -14.74 1.49
N ALA A 113 -10.60 -14.15 0.80
CA ALA A 113 -9.31 -14.71 0.50
C ALA A 113 -8.23 -13.63 0.53
N THR A 114 -7.03 -14.08 0.84
CA THR A 114 -5.79 -13.33 0.70
C THR A 114 -4.81 -14.17 -0.11
N TRP A 115 -4.09 -13.52 -1.03
CA TRP A 115 -3.18 -14.18 -1.95
C TRP A 115 -1.75 -13.89 -1.55
N TYR A 116 -1.16 -14.82 -0.79
CA TYR A 116 0.27 -14.78 -0.45
C TYR A 116 1.12 -15.35 -1.58
N VAL A 117 2.26 -14.72 -1.87
CA VAL A 117 3.28 -15.27 -2.75
C VAL A 117 4.67 -14.69 -2.41
N SER A 118 5.72 -15.48 -2.62
CA SER A 118 7.11 -15.08 -2.41
C SER A 118 7.95 -15.16 -3.69
N ASN A 119 9.07 -14.44 -3.71
CA ASN A 119 10.03 -14.49 -4.81
C ASN A 119 10.62 -15.89 -5.00
N ASP A 120 10.71 -16.70 -3.94
CA ASP A 120 11.19 -18.08 -4.04
C ASP A 120 10.19 -18.97 -4.79
N ILE A 121 8.89 -18.80 -4.52
CA ILE A 121 7.81 -19.47 -5.26
C ILE A 121 7.84 -19.06 -6.74
N ILE A 122 7.92 -17.75 -7.01
CA ILE A 122 7.97 -17.21 -8.37
C ILE A 122 9.22 -17.70 -9.11
N THR A 123 10.39 -17.66 -8.46
CA THR A 123 11.67 -18.10 -9.06
C THR A 123 11.63 -19.59 -9.38
N THR A 124 11.05 -20.40 -8.48
CA THR A 124 10.86 -21.83 -8.72
C THR A 124 9.98 -22.06 -9.94
N HIS A 125 8.87 -21.35 -10.07
CA HIS A 125 7.99 -21.47 -11.24
C HIS A 125 8.70 -21.09 -12.55
N LYS A 126 9.37 -19.94 -12.58
CA LYS A 126 10.12 -19.47 -13.75
C LYS A 126 11.19 -20.47 -14.23
N GLN A 127 11.78 -21.23 -13.32
CA GLN A 127 12.82 -22.22 -13.65
C GLN A 127 12.27 -23.59 -14.07
N ASN A 128 10.99 -23.87 -13.81
CA ASN A 128 10.45 -25.22 -13.90
C ASN A 128 9.17 -25.35 -14.73
N PHE A 129 8.49 -24.26 -15.13
CA PHE A 129 7.18 -24.33 -15.81
C PHE A 129 7.19 -25.18 -17.10
N GLU A 130 8.31 -25.21 -17.85
CA GLU A 130 8.45 -26.03 -19.06
C GLU A 130 8.81 -27.50 -18.79
N LYS A 131 9.13 -27.88 -17.55
CA LYS A 131 9.61 -29.23 -17.23
C LYS A 131 8.44 -30.21 -17.16
N PRO A 132 8.53 -31.37 -17.84
CA PRO A 132 7.52 -32.41 -17.72
C PRO A 132 7.27 -32.84 -16.28
N GLY A 133 6.02 -32.81 -15.84
CA GLY A 133 5.61 -33.20 -14.49
C GLY A 133 5.81 -32.13 -13.40
N TYR A 134 6.15 -30.90 -13.78
CA TYR A 134 6.11 -29.77 -12.84
C TYR A 134 4.65 -29.46 -12.45
N ASN A 135 4.40 -29.32 -11.15
CA ASN A 135 3.11 -28.91 -10.61
C ASN A 135 3.19 -27.42 -10.24
N ILE A 136 2.29 -26.63 -10.81
CA ILE A 136 2.21 -25.19 -10.53
C ILE A 136 1.72 -25.00 -9.08
N PRO A 137 2.43 -24.24 -8.24
CA PRO A 137 1.98 -23.94 -6.87
C PRO A 137 0.65 -23.19 -6.85
N ASP A 138 -0.18 -23.45 -5.84
CA ASP A 138 -1.52 -22.85 -5.70
C ASP A 138 -1.47 -21.31 -5.62
N GLU A 139 -0.39 -20.76 -5.04
CA GLU A 139 -0.13 -19.33 -4.93
C GLU A 139 0.04 -18.64 -6.30
N ILE A 140 0.47 -19.40 -7.31
CA ILE A 140 0.60 -18.93 -8.69
C ILE A 140 -0.67 -19.30 -9.46
N ALA A 141 -1.09 -20.57 -9.41
CA ALA A 141 -2.23 -21.06 -10.18
C ALA A 141 -3.51 -20.27 -9.91
N ASN A 142 -3.71 -19.82 -8.66
CA ASN A 142 -4.94 -19.16 -8.23
C ASN A 142 -4.75 -17.65 -7.93
N TRP A 143 -3.68 -17.03 -8.44
CA TRP A 143 -3.49 -15.58 -8.32
C TRP A 143 -4.62 -14.83 -9.05
N PRO A 144 -5.22 -13.77 -8.45
CA PRO A 144 -6.46 -13.19 -8.94
C PRO A 144 -6.18 -12.13 -10.01
N ALA A 145 -5.32 -12.43 -10.98
CA ALA A 145 -4.88 -11.47 -12.00
C ALA A 145 -6.00 -11.10 -12.97
N GLN A 146 -6.77 -12.09 -13.44
CA GLN A 146 -7.78 -11.89 -14.48
C GLN A 146 -9.18 -11.81 -13.89
N GLY A 147 -9.91 -10.73 -14.18
CA GLY A 147 -11.32 -10.62 -13.84
C GLY A 147 -12.23 -11.39 -14.79
N ASN A 148 -13.39 -11.81 -14.29
CA ASN A 148 -14.46 -12.43 -15.06
C ASN A 148 -15.81 -11.74 -14.76
N GLY A 149 -16.86 -12.08 -15.52
CA GLY A 149 -18.24 -11.75 -15.12
C GLY A 149 -18.59 -10.26 -14.97
N GLY A 150 -17.87 -9.33 -15.63
CA GLY A 150 -18.12 -7.88 -15.55
C GLY A 150 -17.10 -7.10 -14.70
N PHE A 151 -16.24 -7.80 -13.95
CA PHE A 151 -15.10 -7.18 -13.27
C PHE A 151 -14.09 -6.62 -14.28
N ALA A 152 -13.18 -5.76 -13.79
CA ALA A 152 -12.10 -5.25 -14.60
C ALA A 152 -11.25 -6.41 -15.16
N ASN A 153 -10.83 -6.31 -16.43
CA ASN A 153 -10.07 -7.38 -17.08
C ASN A 153 -8.83 -7.79 -16.28
N TYR A 154 -8.13 -6.81 -15.71
CA TYR A 154 -6.99 -7.06 -14.83
C TYR A 154 -7.32 -6.54 -13.43
N LEU A 155 -7.26 -7.46 -12.47
CA LEU A 155 -7.56 -7.23 -11.08
C LEU A 155 -6.26 -7.14 -10.27
N ALA A 156 -5.37 -8.12 -10.39
CA ALA A 156 -4.07 -8.12 -9.74
C ALA A 156 -2.91 -8.02 -10.75
N PRO A 157 -1.76 -7.44 -10.37
CA PRO A 157 -0.60 -7.31 -11.25
C PRO A 157 0.06 -8.67 -11.54
N PHE A 158 0.44 -8.90 -12.79
CA PHE A 158 1.15 -10.11 -13.25
C PHE A 158 2.12 -9.78 -14.39
N VAL A 159 3.06 -10.70 -14.63
CA VAL A 159 3.94 -10.70 -15.81
C VAL A 159 3.41 -11.70 -16.82
N ASP A 160 2.95 -11.18 -17.95
CA ASP A 160 2.58 -11.94 -19.15
C ASP A 160 3.85 -12.30 -19.93
N VAL A 161 4.28 -13.56 -19.83
CA VAL A 161 5.54 -14.05 -20.41
C VAL A 161 5.41 -14.31 -21.90
N ASN A 162 4.23 -14.76 -22.34
CA ASN A 162 3.99 -15.16 -23.73
C ASN A 162 3.31 -14.07 -24.58
N PHE A 163 2.96 -12.93 -23.97
CA PHE A 163 2.32 -11.76 -24.56
C PHE A 163 0.91 -11.99 -25.10
N ASN A 164 0.16 -12.94 -24.52
CA ASN A 164 -1.19 -13.29 -24.96
C ASN A 164 -2.31 -12.46 -24.29
N LYS A 165 -1.97 -11.59 -23.32
CA LYS A 165 -2.88 -10.72 -22.55
C LYS A 165 -3.85 -11.46 -21.61
N MET A 166 -3.52 -12.68 -21.23
CA MET A 166 -4.28 -13.49 -20.28
C MET A 166 -3.32 -14.03 -19.24
N TYR A 167 -3.77 -14.15 -18.00
CA TYR A 167 -2.96 -14.83 -16.99
C TYR A 167 -3.05 -16.35 -17.18
N ASP A 168 -2.00 -16.96 -17.72
CA ASP A 168 -1.93 -18.42 -17.95
C ASP A 168 -0.63 -19.05 -17.41
N PRO A 169 -0.60 -19.41 -16.11
CA PRO A 169 0.58 -19.98 -15.45
C PRO A 169 1.17 -21.21 -16.14
N GLU A 170 0.39 -22.02 -16.86
CA GLU A 170 0.92 -23.15 -17.63
C GLU A 170 1.94 -22.73 -18.70
N ASN A 171 1.84 -21.48 -19.17
CA ASN A 171 2.74 -20.91 -20.17
C ASN A 171 3.76 -19.92 -19.55
N GLY A 172 3.96 -20.00 -18.24
CA GLY A 172 5.04 -19.33 -17.53
C GLY A 172 4.68 -18.01 -16.86
N ASP A 173 3.43 -17.56 -16.95
CA ASP A 173 2.96 -16.34 -16.31
C ASP A 173 3.03 -16.41 -14.77
N TYR A 174 3.34 -15.28 -14.14
CA TYR A 174 3.50 -15.23 -12.69
C TYR A 174 3.10 -13.88 -12.07
N PRO A 175 2.77 -13.85 -10.76
CA PRO A 175 2.42 -12.62 -10.05
C PRO A 175 3.53 -11.56 -10.12
N ALA A 176 3.16 -10.32 -10.42
CA ALA A 176 4.08 -9.19 -10.37
C ALA A 176 3.99 -8.53 -9.01
N ILE A 177 4.83 -8.99 -8.08
CA ILE A 177 4.83 -8.51 -6.69
C ILE A 177 5.95 -7.51 -6.41
N LYS A 178 5.81 -6.80 -5.29
CA LYS A 178 6.88 -6.01 -4.68
C LYS A 178 7.54 -6.75 -3.52
N GLY A 179 8.76 -6.35 -3.19
CA GLY A 179 9.50 -6.98 -2.09
C GLY A 179 9.91 -8.42 -2.34
N ALA A 180 10.22 -9.14 -1.27
CA ALA A 180 10.59 -10.55 -1.25
C ALA A 180 9.38 -11.47 -1.07
N GLU A 181 8.36 -10.99 -0.38
CA GLU A 181 7.08 -11.66 -0.14
C GLU A 181 5.98 -10.61 -0.10
N SER A 182 4.79 -11.01 -0.55
CA SER A 182 3.61 -10.16 -0.65
C SER A 182 2.34 -10.91 -0.29
N VAL A 183 1.37 -10.17 0.23
CA VAL A 183 -0.02 -10.56 0.38
C VAL A 183 -0.84 -9.56 -0.44
N TYR A 184 -1.76 -10.07 -1.25
CA TYR A 184 -2.70 -9.25 -2.01
C TYR A 184 -4.14 -9.53 -1.56
N CYS A 185 -5.00 -8.51 -1.60
CA CYS A 185 -6.46 -8.67 -1.46
C CYS A 185 -7.20 -7.54 -2.20
N ILE A 186 -8.44 -7.83 -2.58
CA ILE A 186 -9.37 -6.87 -3.19
C ILE A 186 -10.61 -6.81 -2.30
N PHE A 187 -11.07 -5.62 -1.99
CA PHE A 187 -12.26 -5.40 -1.17
C PHE A 187 -13.01 -4.14 -1.61
N ASN A 188 -14.23 -3.96 -1.13
CA ASN A 188 -15.12 -2.86 -1.52
C ASN A 188 -16.02 -2.44 -0.37
N ASP A 189 -16.67 -1.28 -0.49
CA ASP A 189 -17.63 -0.74 0.49
C ASP A 189 -19.09 -0.85 0.03
N LEU A 190 -19.42 -1.77 -0.88
CA LEU A 190 -20.74 -1.86 -1.51
C LEU A 190 -21.54 -3.11 -1.16
N ALA A 191 -20.95 -4.08 -0.47
CA ALA A 191 -21.57 -5.40 -0.37
C ALA A 191 -22.73 -5.46 0.65
N ASP A 192 -22.71 -4.63 1.69
CA ASP A 192 -23.78 -4.53 2.68
C ASP A 192 -23.84 -3.13 3.32
N GLU A 193 -24.75 -2.91 4.26
CA GLU A 193 -24.85 -1.67 5.04
C GLU A 193 -23.62 -1.45 5.91
N HIS A 194 -23.11 -0.20 5.93
CA HIS A 194 -21.98 0.20 6.76
C HIS A 194 -22.37 0.19 8.24
N THR A 195 -21.77 -0.72 9.00
CA THR A 195 -22.05 -0.89 10.44
C THR A 195 -20.86 -0.49 11.32
N ALA A 196 -19.69 -0.21 10.74
CA ALA A 196 -18.56 0.33 11.48
C ALA A 196 -18.72 1.85 11.69
N SER A 197 -18.94 2.60 10.60
CA SER A 197 -19.13 4.05 10.66
C SER A 197 -20.59 4.50 10.72
N PHE A 198 -21.53 3.63 10.36
CA PHE A 198 -22.93 4.02 10.08
C PHE A 198 -23.05 5.03 8.93
N GLY A 199 -22.03 5.02 8.05
CA GLY A 199 -21.84 5.82 6.86
C GLY A 199 -22.80 5.49 5.73
N GLN A 200 -23.02 6.43 4.82
CA GLN A 200 -23.44 6.05 3.47
C GLN A 200 -22.22 5.59 2.67
N GLU A 201 -22.40 4.58 1.84
CA GLU A 201 -21.33 4.00 1.02
C GLU A 201 -20.78 4.99 -0.02
N ILE A 202 -19.48 4.92 -0.29
CA ILE A 202 -18.76 5.74 -1.28
C ILE A 202 -18.80 5.08 -2.66
N GLY A 203 -18.77 3.74 -2.73
CA GLY A 203 -18.76 3.02 -4.00
C GLY A 203 -17.37 2.84 -4.59
N ILE A 204 -16.46 2.38 -3.74
CA ILE A 204 -15.05 2.19 -4.04
C ILE A 204 -14.65 0.72 -4.01
N GLU A 205 -13.75 0.37 -4.94
CA GLU A 205 -12.98 -0.87 -4.90
C GLU A 205 -11.57 -0.52 -4.44
N ILE A 206 -11.01 -1.32 -3.53
CA ILE A 206 -9.67 -1.17 -3.02
C ILE A 206 -8.87 -2.41 -3.38
N GLN A 207 -7.74 -2.18 -4.02
CA GLN A 207 -6.73 -3.18 -4.29
C GLN A 207 -5.54 -2.93 -3.37
N LEU A 208 -5.23 -3.89 -2.50
CA LEU A 208 -4.19 -3.78 -1.49
C LEU A 208 -3.10 -4.82 -1.72
N MET A 209 -1.86 -4.35 -1.88
CA MET A 209 -0.66 -5.18 -1.78
C MET A 209 0.11 -4.84 -0.50
N VAL A 210 0.26 -5.80 0.40
CA VAL A 210 1.14 -5.70 1.57
C VAL A 210 2.41 -6.48 1.27
N TYR A 211 3.58 -5.87 1.38
CA TYR A 211 4.85 -6.49 1.02
C TYR A 211 5.99 -6.15 1.99
N LYS A 212 7.03 -6.98 1.95
CA LYS A 212 8.25 -6.81 2.76
C LYS A 212 9.49 -7.00 1.91
N HIS A 213 10.50 -6.14 2.08
CA HIS A 213 11.81 -6.39 1.45
C HIS A 213 12.59 -7.50 2.17
N ALA A 214 13.50 -8.15 1.45
CA ALA A 214 14.40 -9.13 2.04
C ALA A 214 15.19 -8.50 3.20
N GLY A 215 15.14 -9.14 4.38
CA GLY A 215 15.86 -8.69 5.58
C GLY A 215 15.31 -7.42 6.26
N ALA A 216 14.20 -6.84 5.77
CA ALA A 216 13.54 -5.71 6.43
C ALA A 216 12.48 -6.19 7.43
N SER A 217 12.30 -5.44 8.52
CA SER A 217 11.18 -5.59 9.47
C SER A 217 9.93 -4.82 9.02
N THR A 218 10.12 -3.74 8.27
CA THR A 218 9.06 -2.85 7.77
C THR A 218 8.13 -3.56 6.80
N LEU A 219 6.82 -3.36 7.01
CA LEU A 219 5.78 -3.76 6.08
C LEU A 219 5.34 -2.55 5.25
N PHE A 220 5.20 -2.73 3.95
CA PHE A 220 4.76 -1.70 3.02
C PHE A 220 3.37 -2.05 2.51
N LEU A 221 2.47 -1.08 2.50
CA LEU A 221 1.09 -1.23 2.07
C LEU A 221 0.87 -0.30 0.88
N GLU A 222 0.56 -0.87 -0.28
CA GLU A 222 0.18 -0.15 -1.48
C GLU A 222 -1.33 -0.31 -1.68
N TYR A 223 -2.05 0.80 -1.56
CA TYR A 223 -3.47 0.89 -1.82
C TYR A 223 -3.72 1.58 -3.16
N PHE A 224 -4.59 0.99 -3.98
CA PHE A 224 -5.31 1.69 -5.03
C PHE A 224 -6.78 1.78 -4.64
N ILE A 225 -7.26 2.99 -4.37
CA ILE A 225 -8.64 3.29 -4.02
C ILE A 225 -9.35 3.80 -5.27
N ILE A 226 -10.27 3.02 -5.83
CA ILE A 226 -10.84 3.23 -7.16
C ILE A 226 -12.31 3.59 -7.03
N ASN A 227 -12.71 4.75 -7.57
CA ASN A 227 -14.13 5.09 -7.64
C ASN A 227 -14.80 4.25 -8.73
N ARG A 228 -15.68 3.33 -8.35
CA ARG A 228 -16.42 2.47 -9.30
C ARG A 228 -17.82 3.00 -9.60
N ARG A 229 -18.31 3.99 -8.84
CA ARG A 229 -19.64 4.59 -9.05
C ARG A 229 -19.61 5.81 -9.97
N PRO A 230 -20.75 6.14 -10.61
CA PRO A 230 -20.91 7.40 -11.36
C PRO A 230 -20.84 8.65 -10.48
N THR A 231 -21.06 8.54 -9.17
CA THR A 231 -20.99 9.65 -8.22
C THR A 231 -19.61 10.31 -8.24
N ALA A 232 -19.58 11.61 -8.47
CA ALA A 232 -18.37 12.42 -8.36
C ALA A 232 -18.25 13.00 -6.95
N TYR A 233 -17.05 12.91 -6.38
CA TYR A 233 -16.74 13.50 -5.08
C TYR A 233 -15.89 14.74 -5.25
N LYS A 234 -16.40 15.88 -4.76
CA LYS A 234 -15.71 17.17 -4.79
C LYS A 234 -14.44 17.13 -3.96
N ASN A 235 -14.54 16.58 -2.75
CA ASN A 235 -13.43 16.37 -1.84
C ASN A 235 -13.49 14.93 -1.29
N ILE A 236 -12.34 14.31 -1.08
CA ILE A 236 -12.21 13.07 -0.32
C ILE A 236 -11.01 13.15 0.61
N GLN A 237 -11.26 12.89 1.89
CA GLN A 237 -10.24 12.73 2.92
C GLN A 237 -9.79 11.28 2.91
N VAL A 238 -8.53 11.06 2.54
CA VAL A 238 -7.91 9.74 2.55
C VAL A 238 -7.06 9.64 3.81
N GLY A 239 -7.62 9.00 4.83
CA GLY A 239 -6.96 8.74 6.10
C GLY A 239 -6.41 7.32 6.19
N PHE A 240 -5.30 7.19 6.93
CA PHE A 240 -4.83 5.92 7.44
C PHE A 240 -4.68 6.03 8.95
N PHE A 241 -5.29 5.12 9.69
CA PHE A 241 -5.23 5.11 11.15
C PHE A 241 -4.39 3.96 11.66
N ILE A 242 -3.78 4.17 12.82
CA ILE A 242 -3.20 3.12 13.65
C ILE A 242 -3.78 3.22 15.06
N SER A 243 -4.11 2.07 15.64
CA SER A 243 -4.49 1.90 17.04
C SER A 243 -3.44 1.04 17.71
N GLY A 244 -2.79 1.58 18.74
CA GLY A 244 -1.60 0.98 19.32
C GLY A 244 -1.95 -0.12 20.30
N GLY A 245 -1.19 -1.22 20.24
CA GLY A 245 -1.08 -2.15 21.35
C GLY A 245 0.12 -1.80 22.22
N CYS A 246 1.30 -1.67 21.60
CA CYS A 246 2.59 -1.32 22.22
C CYS A 246 2.79 -1.98 23.60
N GLY A 247 2.43 -3.27 23.68
CA GLY A 247 2.32 -4.00 24.95
C GLY A 247 0.97 -3.74 25.61
N ASN A 248 0.99 -3.00 26.70
CA ASN A 248 -0.22 -2.63 27.41
C ASN A 248 -1.01 -1.57 26.62
N PRO A 249 -2.29 -1.80 26.26
CA PRO A 249 -3.06 -0.81 25.53
C PRO A 249 -3.35 0.45 26.37
N ASP A 250 -3.31 0.36 27.70
CA ASP A 250 -3.80 1.37 28.63
C ASP A 250 -2.70 2.34 29.12
N ASP A 251 -1.53 2.37 28.48
CA ASP A 251 -0.44 3.28 28.84
C ASP A 251 0.27 3.89 27.61
N ASN A 252 -0.46 4.11 26.52
CA ASN A 252 0.11 4.66 25.28
C ASN A 252 -0.08 6.17 25.11
N PHE A 253 0.82 6.77 24.34
CA PHE A 253 0.74 8.10 23.76
C PHE A 253 0.73 8.05 22.24
N ALA A 254 0.15 9.05 21.61
CA ALA A 254 0.14 9.26 20.16
C ALA A 254 0.95 10.49 19.76
N GLY A 255 1.41 10.53 18.50
CA GLY A 255 2.03 11.73 17.98
C GLY A 255 2.22 11.75 16.47
N THR A 256 2.56 12.95 15.98
CA THR A 256 2.79 13.19 14.56
C THR A 256 4.22 13.69 14.34
N LEU A 257 5.01 12.96 13.55
CA LEU A 257 6.25 13.47 12.98
C LEU A 257 5.89 14.29 11.74
N GLN A 258 5.97 15.62 11.84
CA GLN A 258 5.58 16.53 10.76
C GLN A 258 6.71 16.84 9.76
N THR A 259 7.97 16.52 10.11
CA THR A 259 9.10 16.61 9.19
C THR A 259 9.04 15.45 8.18
N PHE A 260 9.29 15.74 6.91
CA PHE A 260 9.26 14.72 5.86
C PHE A 260 10.35 13.65 6.04
N PRO A 261 10.05 12.34 5.85
CA PRO A 261 8.74 11.78 5.51
C PRO A 261 7.78 11.76 6.71
N GLN A 262 6.62 12.36 6.50
CA GLN A 262 5.62 12.59 7.55
C GLN A 262 5.03 11.27 8.04
N SER A 263 4.85 11.17 9.35
CA SER A 263 4.44 9.93 9.99
C SER A 263 3.51 10.18 11.17
N ILE A 264 2.60 9.25 11.42
CA ILE A 264 1.87 9.15 12.69
C ILE A 264 2.45 7.97 13.49
N PHE A 265 2.45 8.07 14.81
CA PHE A 265 2.99 7.02 15.67
C PHE A 265 2.20 6.88 16.96
N ILE A 266 2.33 5.70 17.56
CA ILE A 266 1.91 5.41 18.93
C ILE A 266 3.10 4.79 19.65
N LEU A 267 3.35 5.20 20.88
CA LEU A 267 4.40 4.66 21.74
C LEU A 267 3.89 4.36 23.14
N ASN A 268 4.55 3.43 23.81
CA ASN A 268 4.37 3.23 25.23
C ASN A 268 4.79 4.50 26.00
N GLY A 269 3.86 5.04 26.78
CA GLY A 269 4.00 6.28 27.55
C GLY A 269 4.73 6.11 28.88
N LEU A 270 5.21 4.90 29.18
CA LEU A 270 6.02 4.59 30.37
C LEU A 270 7.45 4.17 29.98
N ASP A 271 8.40 4.36 30.88
CA ASP A 271 9.80 3.90 30.68
C ASP A 271 9.91 2.36 30.75
N THR A 272 8.94 1.72 31.38
CA THR A 272 8.83 0.27 31.50
C THR A 272 7.45 -0.19 31.10
N ASP A 273 7.38 -1.29 30.37
CA ASP A 273 6.15 -1.95 29.93
C ASP A 273 6.09 -3.35 30.56
N GLN A 274 5.74 -3.37 31.85
CA GLN A 274 5.80 -4.57 32.67
C GLN A 274 4.74 -5.59 32.24
N GLY A 275 5.16 -6.84 32.03
CA GLY A 275 4.29 -7.92 31.55
C GLY A 275 4.33 -8.12 30.04
N TYR A 276 4.89 -7.16 29.28
CA TYR A 276 4.98 -7.22 27.82
C TYR A 276 6.43 -7.06 27.32
N PHE A 277 6.97 -5.84 27.34
CA PHE A 277 8.31 -5.53 26.79
C PHE A 277 9.40 -5.26 27.84
N GLY A 278 9.05 -5.30 29.13
CA GLY A 278 10.00 -5.17 30.24
C GLY A 278 10.52 -3.74 30.36
N ASN A 279 11.85 -3.57 30.45
CA ASN A 279 12.47 -2.24 30.58
C ASN A 279 12.74 -1.58 29.21
N LYS A 280 11.88 -1.85 28.23
CA LYS A 280 12.01 -1.29 26.89
C LYS A 280 10.69 -0.66 26.48
N THR A 281 10.78 0.44 25.73
CA THR A 281 9.63 1.19 25.24
C THR A 281 9.33 0.79 23.79
N PRO A 282 8.24 0.04 23.53
CA PRO A 282 7.80 -0.23 22.16
C PRO A 282 7.13 1.00 21.54
N TYR A 283 7.19 1.08 20.21
CA TYR A 283 6.38 2.00 19.42
C TYR A 283 6.03 1.39 18.07
N VAL A 284 4.95 1.91 17.48
CA VAL A 284 4.53 1.65 16.10
C VAL A 284 4.47 2.96 15.34
N VAL A 285 4.87 2.95 14.07
CA VAL A 285 4.85 4.13 13.19
C VAL A 285 4.25 3.76 11.84
N ALA A 286 3.39 4.66 11.32
CA ALA A 286 2.93 4.65 9.94
C ALA A 286 3.53 5.86 9.21
N THR A 287 4.46 5.60 8.29
CA THR A 287 5.09 6.62 7.43
C THR A 287 4.31 6.73 6.12
N PHE A 288 3.94 7.95 5.73
CA PHE A 288 3.28 8.24 4.45
C PHE A 288 4.37 8.46 3.39
N LEU A 289 4.40 7.62 2.36
CA LEU A 289 5.57 7.47 1.47
C LEU A 289 5.44 8.24 0.17
N ASN A 290 4.23 8.29 -0.39
CA ASN A 290 3.95 8.91 -1.68
C ASN A 290 3.22 10.24 -1.57
N GLU A 291 2.80 10.64 -0.36
CA GLU A 291 2.03 11.85 -0.10
C GLU A 291 2.41 12.48 1.25
N ASN A 292 2.26 13.79 1.33
CA ASN A 292 2.36 14.52 2.59
C ASN A 292 1.01 14.50 3.32
N LEU A 293 1.06 14.43 4.65
CA LEU A 293 -0.09 14.69 5.50
C LEU A 293 -0.53 16.15 5.35
N THR A 294 -1.85 16.35 5.21
CA THR A 294 -2.47 17.66 5.40
C THR A 294 -2.87 17.84 6.84
N ASN A 295 -3.32 16.76 7.50
CA ASN A 295 -3.83 16.81 8.86
C ASN A 295 -3.59 15.51 9.63
N SER A 296 -3.60 15.58 10.96
CA SER A 296 -3.65 14.42 11.84
C SER A 296 -4.45 14.68 13.11
N ILE A 297 -5.17 13.65 13.58
CA ILE A 297 -5.99 13.72 14.80
C ILE A 297 -5.91 12.40 15.55
N ALA A 298 -5.98 12.45 16.88
CA ALA A 298 -5.95 11.26 17.73
C ALA A 298 -7.13 11.29 18.69
N PHE A 299 -7.65 10.11 19.02
CA PHE A 299 -8.75 9.96 19.96
C PHE A 299 -8.46 8.87 20.99
N THR A 300 -9.12 9.00 22.14
CA THR A 300 -9.09 8.07 23.27
C THR A 300 -10.31 7.16 23.26
N ASP A 301 -10.39 6.21 24.18
CA ASP A 301 -11.59 5.37 24.39
C ASP A 301 -12.64 6.01 25.32
N THR A 302 -12.42 7.27 25.73
CA THR A 302 -13.35 7.99 26.60
C THR A 302 -14.64 8.42 25.87
N GLU A 303 -15.61 8.95 26.62
CA GLU A 303 -16.83 9.53 26.07
C GLU A 303 -16.71 11.05 25.80
N LEU A 304 -15.57 11.67 26.13
CA LEU A 304 -15.30 13.09 25.90
C LEU A 304 -15.26 13.43 24.40
N LYS A 305 -15.21 14.73 24.04
CA LYS A 305 -15.23 15.18 22.63
C LYS A 305 -14.06 14.65 21.77
N ASN A 306 -12.94 14.31 22.39
CA ASN A 306 -11.78 13.62 21.77
C ASN A 306 -11.77 12.10 22.03
N GLY A 307 -12.89 11.52 22.43
CA GLY A 307 -13.04 10.09 22.68
C GLY A 307 -13.65 9.31 21.51
N GLN A 308 -13.82 8.00 21.66
CA GLN A 308 -14.19 7.08 20.57
C GLN A 308 -15.44 7.56 19.77
N PRO A 309 -15.44 7.48 18.42
CA PRO A 309 -16.63 7.74 17.62
C PRO A 309 -17.73 6.70 17.91
N LYS A 310 -19.00 7.12 17.80
CA LYS A 310 -20.17 6.28 18.12
C LYS A 310 -21.28 6.38 17.07
N ILE A 311 -21.35 7.50 16.36
CA ILE A 311 -22.32 7.79 15.30
C ILE A 311 -21.57 8.35 14.09
N ASN A 312 -22.17 8.25 12.90
CA ASN A 312 -21.57 8.68 11.63
C ASN A 312 -20.97 10.09 11.66
N SER A 313 -21.66 11.08 12.25
CA SER A 313 -21.13 12.45 12.35
C SER A 313 -19.79 12.51 13.09
N ASN A 314 -19.55 11.63 14.08
CA ASN A 314 -18.27 11.57 14.77
C ASN A 314 -17.17 11.07 13.82
N TYR A 315 -17.47 10.05 13.00
CA TYR A 315 -16.53 9.52 12.02
C TYR A 315 -16.18 10.52 10.93
N ILE A 316 -17.19 11.26 10.45
CA ILE A 316 -17.02 12.38 9.51
C ILE A 316 -16.11 13.44 10.13
N ASN A 317 -16.41 13.89 11.35
CA ASN A 317 -15.63 14.94 12.01
C ASN A 317 -14.15 14.56 12.14
N TYR A 318 -13.83 13.35 12.59
CA TYR A 318 -12.44 12.88 12.65
C TYR A 318 -11.76 12.85 11.27
N GLY A 319 -12.50 12.49 10.22
CA GLY A 319 -12.03 12.57 8.83
C GLY A 319 -11.80 14.01 8.37
N LEU A 320 -12.60 14.97 8.83
CA LEU A 320 -12.47 16.41 8.55
C LEU A 320 -11.52 17.14 9.50
N ASN A 321 -10.84 16.42 10.41
CA ASN A 321 -9.92 16.96 11.41
C ASN A 321 -10.58 17.82 12.51
N THR A 322 -11.82 17.48 12.87
CA THR A 322 -12.56 18.10 13.98
C THR A 322 -12.94 17.06 15.04
N TRP A 323 -13.26 17.54 16.24
CA TRP A 323 -13.72 16.71 17.36
C TRP A 323 -15.16 16.22 17.17
N LYS A 324 -15.62 15.30 18.01
CA LYS A 324 -16.99 14.75 17.91
C LYS A 324 -18.08 15.81 17.93
N ASP A 325 -17.85 16.94 18.60
CA ASP A 325 -18.77 18.08 18.67
C ASP A 325 -18.62 19.08 17.50
N GLY A 326 -17.71 18.81 16.56
CA GLY A 326 -17.43 19.65 15.40
C GLY A 326 -16.43 20.78 15.68
N THR A 327 -15.90 20.89 16.89
CA THR A 327 -14.87 21.90 17.21
C THR A 327 -13.52 21.55 16.60
N ASN A 328 -12.74 22.57 16.26
CA ASN A 328 -11.43 22.39 15.62
C ASN A 328 -10.39 21.83 16.60
N LEU A 329 -9.42 21.10 16.05
CA LEU A 329 -8.19 20.77 16.75
C LEU A 329 -7.41 22.06 17.07
N THR A 330 -6.95 22.19 18.31
CA THR A 330 -6.21 23.35 18.81
C THR A 330 -4.88 22.93 19.43
N TRP A 331 -3.91 23.82 19.50
CA TRP A 331 -2.59 23.56 20.09
C TRP A 331 -2.65 23.61 21.63
N GLY A 332 -2.02 22.63 22.29
CA GLY A 332 -1.87 22.53 23.74
C GLY A 332 -2.81 21.50 24.38
N GLY A 333 -2.44 21.03 25.58
CA GLY A 333 -3.20 20.01 26.31
C GLY A 333 -3.43 18.74 25.49
N ASP A 334 -4.68 18.29 25.43
CA ASP A 334 -5.13 17.16 24.59
C ASP A 334 -5.67 17.58 23.21
N GLY A 335 -5.42 18.84 22.84
CA GLY A 335 -5.81 19.45 21.59
C GLY A 335 -7.24 20.02 21.57
N THR A 336 -7.93 20.05 22.71
CA THR A 336 -9.34 20.39 22.76
C THR A 336 -9.69 21.78 23.33
N GLU A 337 -8.75 22.47 23.98
CA GLU A 337 -9.04 23.73 24.70
C GLU A 337 -8.02 24.87 24.44
N GLY A 338 -7.25 24.80 23.36
CA GLY A 338 -6.29 25.86 22.98
C GLY A 338 -6.93 27.00 22.18
N ASP A 339 -6.24 28.14 22.10
CA ASP A 339 -6.69 29.32 21.33
C ASP A 339 -6.19 29.33 19.87
N THR A 340 -5.28 28.43 19.52
CA THR A 340 -4.65 28.38 18.19
C THR A 340 -5.01 27.07 17.50
N GLU A 341 -5.63 27.13 16.33
CA GLU A 341 -5.93 25.93 15.54
C GLU A 341 -4.64 25.22 15.12
N SER A 342 -4.68 23.89 15.08
CA SER A 342 -3.57 23.06 14.60
C SER A 342 -4.05 22.08 13.55
N ASP A 343 -3.24 21.89 12.50
CA ASP A 343 -3.48 20.87 11.49
C ASP A 343 -3.13 19.46 11.98
N PHE A 344 -2.18 19.36 12.91
CA PHE A 344 -1.61 18.10 13.39
C PHE A 344 -1.70 17.99 14.92
N ILE A 345 -2.21 16.85 15.41
CA ILE A 345 -2.22 16.53 16.84
C ILE A 345 -0.80 16.13 17.29
N PHE A 346 -0.36 16.65 18.44
CA PHE A 346 0.95 16.34 19.03
C PHE A 346 2.07 16.41 17.99
N ALA A 347 2.15 17.57 17.32
CA ALA A 347 3.04 17.81 16.20
C ALA A 347 4.49 17.98 16.68
N GLN A 348 5.36 17.10 16.21
CA GLN A 348 6.77 17.07 16.54
C GLN A 348 7.59 17.13 15.26
N SER A 349 8.51 18.08 15.21
CA SER A 349 9.58 18.12 14.22
C SER A 349 10.87 17.59 14.84
N ASN A 350 11.82 17.15 14.02
CA ASN A 350 13.15 16.78 14.54
C ASN A 350 13.77 17.94 15.35
N LEU A 351 14.75 17.64 16.21
CA LEU A 351 15.35 18.61 17.16
C LEU A 351 15.99 19.85 16.51
N THR A 352 16.06 19.92 15.18
CA THR A 352 16.56 21.08 14.43
C THR A 352 15.48 22.04 13.95
N GLU A 353 14.21 21.64 13.99
CA GLU A 353 13.04 22.45 13.65
C GLU A 353 12.29 22.84 14.93
N GLY A 354 11.71 24.04 14.96
CA GLY A 354 11.22 24.68 16.18
C GLY A 354 9.85 24.24 16.69
N ILE A 355 9.25 23.16 16.18
CA ILE A 355 7.90 22.73 16.55
C ILE A 355 7.97 21.43 17.38
N PHE A 356 7.65 21.53 18.67
CA PHE A 356 7.64 20.38 19.57
C PHE A 356 6.44 20.45 20.51
N TRP A 357 5.36 19.77 20.15
CA TRP A 357 4.20 19.51 21.00
C TRP A 357 4.05 18.00 21.15
N SER A 358 4.38 17.48 22.33
CA SER A 358 4.26 16.06 22.63
C SER A 358 3.17 15.82 23.66
N GLU A 359 2.46 14.70 23.54
CA GLU A 359 1.45 14.32 24.54
C GLU A 359 2.05 14.13 25.94
N ASP A 360 3.31 13.68 25.99
CA ASP A 360 4.09 13.45 27.22
C ASP A 360 4.34 14.78 27.97
N ASP A 361 4.78 15.84 27.26
CA ASP A 361 5.06 17.15 27.90
C ASP A 361 3.80 17.87 28.39
N GLU A 362 2.65 17.58 27.76
CA GLU A 362 1.34 18.11 28.18
C GLU A 362 0.80 17.42 29.43
N ASN A 363 1.49 16.38 29.94
CA ASN A 363 1.07 15.57 31.09
C ASN A 363 -0.32 14.94 30.92
N ASN A 364 -0.69 14.62 29.67
CA ASN A 364 -1.91 13.85 29.41
C ASN A 364 -1.76 12.45 30.03
N THR A 365 -2.87 11.89 30.51
CA THR A 365 -2.84 10.53 31.09
C THR A 365 -2.66 9.51 29.97
N PRO A 366 -1.59 8.69 29.97
CA PRO A 366 -1.40 7.67 28.94
C PRO A 366 -2.55 6.66 28.97
N GLY A 367 -2.87 6.08 27.82
CA GLY A 367 -4.05 5.22 27.68
C GLY A 367 -4.20 4.65 26.29
N ARG A 368 -5.39 4.15 25.97
CA ARG A 368 -5.69 3.70 24.61
C ARG A 368 -5.66 4.88 23.65
N ARG A 369 -4.94 4.72 22.55
CA ARG A 369 -4.81 5.74 21.50
C ARG A 369 -5.09 5.16 20.13
N THR A 370 -5.83 5.93 19.34
CA THR A 370 -5.94 5.74 17.90
C THR A 370 -5.61 7.08 17.25
N ILE A 371 -4.69 7.09 16.29
CA ILE A 371 -4.30 8.28 15.55
C ILE A 371 -4.55 8.07 14.06
N ILE A 372 -5.02 9.12 13.39
CA ILE A 372 -5.35 9.14 11.96
C ILE A 372 -4.52 10.22 11.29
N GLY A 373 -3.68 9.83 10.33
CA GLY A 373 -3.01 10.75 9.40
C GLY A 373 -3.78 10.81 8.10
N LYS A 374 -3.98 12.01 7.55
CA LYS A 374 -4.89 12.27 6.43
C LYS A 374 -4.27 13.15 5.35
N ASN A 375 -4.72 12.94 4.12
CA ASN A 375 -4.51 13.86 2.99
C ASN A 375 -5.85 14.12 2.28
N THR A 376 -6.09 15.34 1.83
CA THR A 376 -7.28 15.70 1.04
C THR A 376 -7.01 15.61 -0.47
N ARG A 377 -7.90 14.92 -1.19
CA ARG A 377 -7.97 14.93 -2.66
C ARG A 377 -9.23 15.62 -3.15
N LYS A 378 -9.18 16.10 -4.39
CA LYS A 378 -10.30 16.76 -5.06
C LYS A 378 -10.68 16.03 -6.34
N ASN A 379 -11.93 16.20 -6.75
CA ASN A 379 -12.46 15.72 -8.04
C ASN A 379 -12.25 14.21 -8.23
N PHE A 380 -12.66 13.41 -7.24
CA PHE A 380 -12.58 11.96 -7.31
C PHE A 380 -13.78 11.41 -8.08
N ASN A 381 -13.65 11.44 -9.40
CA ASN A 381 -14.70 11.04 -10.35
C ASN A 381 -14.66 9.54 -10.65
N GLN A 382 -15.72 9.02 -11.28
CA GLN A 382 -15.79 7.64 -11.74
C GLN A 382 -14.50 7.19 -12.47
N ASN A 383 -14.05 5.97 -12.18
CA ASN A 383 -12.86 5.31 -12.71
C ASN A 383 -11.52 6.01 -12.39
N ASN A 384 -11.52 7.09 -11.61
CA ASN A 384 -10.29 7.64 -11.06
C ASN A 384 -9.84 6.76 -9.90
N PHE A 385 -8.54 6.75 -9.64
CA PHE A 385 -7.98 6.09 -8.48
C PHE A 385 -7.08 7.03 -7.69
N ILE A 386 -7.02 6.79 -6.38
CA ILE A 386 -6.06 7.40 -5.47
C ILE A 386 -5.09 6.32 -5.04
N LYS A 387 -3.80 6.59 -5.20
CA LYS A 387 -2.74 5.73 -4.69
C LYS A 387 -2.31 6.20 -3.30
N LEU A 388 -2.25 5.29 -2.33
CA LEU A 388 -1.72 5.54 -0.99
C LEU A 388 -0.68 4.47 -0.65
N ASP A 389 0.54 4.90 -0.37
CA ASP A 389 1.65 4.02 0.04
C ASP A 389 2.04 4.33 1.49
N ILE A 390 1.91 3.33 2.37
CA ILE A 390 2.25 3.42 3.79
C ILE A 390 3.37 2.44 4.12
N ALA A 391 4.32 2.85 4.97
CA ALA A 391 5.20 1.92 5.66
C ALA A 391 4.77 1.79 7.13
N LEU A 392 4.44 0.57 7.56
CA LEU A 392 4.28 0.20 8.95
C LEU A 392 5.61 -0.36 9.47
N ASP A 393 6.19 0.30 10.46
CA ASP A 393 7.40 -0.15 11.14
C ASP A 393 7.22 -0.04 12.65
N VAL A 394 8.06 -0.74 13.38
CA VAL A 394 8.02 -0.82 14.84
C VAL A 394 9.41 -0.64 15.41
N GLY A 395 9.51 -0.23 16.66
CA GLY A 395 10.79 -0.16 17.33
C GLY A 395 10.68 -0.43 18.81
N LEU A 396 11.84 -0.70 19.41
CA LEU A 396 11.96 -1.05 20.81
C LEU A 396 13.18 -0.33 21.40
N LEU A 397 12.92 0.59 22.32
CA LEU A 397 13.92 1.53 22.85
C LEU A 397 14.37 1.12 24.25
N ASN A 398 15.64 1.33 24.57
CA ASN A 398 16.13 1.22 25.95
C ASN A 398 16.02 2.56 26.72
N ASP A 399 15.76 3.65 26.00
CA ASP A 399 15.64 5.01 26.54
C ASP A 399 14.51 5.69 25.78
N ARG A 400 13.37 5.90 26.46
CA ARG A 400 12.17 6.48 25.86
C ARG A 400 12.47 7.82 25.21
N LYS A 401 13.37 8.64 25.77
CA LYS A 401 13.69 9.99 25.27
C LYS A 401 14.24 10.01 23.84
N LYS A 402 14.66 8.86 23.30
CA LYS A 402 15.18 8.71 21.94
C LYS A 402 14.11 8.31 20.92
N TYR A 403 12.83 8.29 21.31
CA TYR A 403 11.75 7.83 20.43
C TYR A 403 11.69 8.64 19.14
N LEU A 404 11.75 9.96 19.21
CA LEU A 404 11.62 10.82 18.05
C LEU A 404 12.78 10.65 17.06
N ASP A 405 14.02 10.56 17.55
CA ASP A 405 15.19 10.28 16.71
C ASP A 405 15.05 8.91 16.02
N SER A 406 14.61 7.90 16.77
CA SER A 406 14.43 6.53 16.26
C SER A 406 13.32 6.44 15.22
N ILE A 407 12.19 7.12 15.45
CA ILE A 407 11.07 7.24 14.50
C ILE A 407 11.55 7.98 13.24
N THR A 408 12.22 9.12 13.39
CA THR A 408 12.75 9.91 12.27
C THR A 408 13.68 9.08 11.37
N LEU A 409 14.63 8.36 11.98
CA LEU A 409 15.57 7.49 11.25
C LEU A 409 14.86 6.32 10.56
N LYS A 410 13.84 5.73 11.18
CA LYS A 410 13.03 4.67 10.57
C LYS A 410 12.19 5.18 9.42
N SER A 411 11.48 6.30 9.59
CA SER A 411 10.67 6.90 8.53
C SER A 411 11.54 7.26 7.31
N ALA A 412 12.73 7.82 7.51
CA ALA A 412 13.69 8.08 6.43
C ALA A 412 14.17 6.79 5.74
N ARG A 413 14.43 5.72 6.50
CA ARG A 413 14.80 4.41 5.95
C ARG A 413 13.65 3.78 5.15
N ASN A 414 12.42 3.87 5.66
CA ASN A 414 11.22 3.38 4.99
C ASN A 414 11.04 4.06 3.64
N LEU A 415 11.20 5.38 3.58
CA LEU A 415 11.19 6.13 2.32
C LEU A 415 12.30 5.68 1.37
N SER A 416 13.51 5.45 1.88
CA SER A 416 14.62 4.93 1.06
C SER A 416 14.29 3.57 0.45
N TYR A 417 13.74 2.63 1.23
CA TYR A 417 13.32 1.31 0.73
C TYR A 417 12.22 1.43 -0.32
N TYR A 418 11.18 2.21 -0.03
CA TYR A 418 10.10 2.50 -0.96
C TYR A 418 10.62 3.02 -2.31
N ASN A 419 11.57 3.96 -2.30
CA ASN A 419 12.15 4.52 -3.53
C ASN A 419 12.91 3.47 -4.36
N THR A 420 13.45 2.41 -3.76
CA THR A 420 14.14 1.34 -4.51
C THR A 420 13.19 0.45 -5.31
N THR A 421 11.93 0.30 -4.89
CA THR A 421 10.93 -0.55 -5.56
C THR A 421 9.84 0.21 -6.29
N SER A 422 9.59 1.46 -5.91
CA SER A 422 8.62 2.33 -6.56
C SER A 422 9.27 3.25 -7.59
N GLY A 423 10.59 3.40 -7.55
CA GLY A 423 11.35 3.98 -8.65
C GLY A 423 11.28 3.06 -9.87
N ILE A 424 11.10 3.65 -11.07
CA ILE A 424 11.38 2.93 -12.31
C ILE A 424 12.82 2.40 -12.16
N PRO A 425 13.07 1.08 -12.26
CA PRO A 425 14.42 0.58 -12.30
C PRO A 425 15.10 1.37 -13.40
N THR A 426 16.09 2.20 -13.07
CA THR A 426 17.06 2.58 -14.07
C THR A 426 17.68 1.26 -14.46
N ALA A 427 17.16 0.67 -15.55
CA ALA A 427 17.82 -0.45 -16.18
C ALA A 427 19.29 -0.04 -16.25
N ASP A 428 20.20 -0.90 -15.83
CA ASP A 428 21.61 -0.70 -16.11
C ASP A 428 21.69 -0.56 -17.63
N ILE A 429 21.70 0.69 -18.09
CA ILE A 429 21.66 0.96 -19.51
C ILE A 429 23.09 0.71 -19.95
N ASN A 430 23.38 -0.52 -20.34
CA ASN A 430 24.27 -0.72 -21.47
C ASN A 430 23.60 -0.04 -22.67
N ASN A 431 23.74 1.30 -22.70
CA ASN A 431 23.06 2.20 -23.60
C ASN A 431 23.80 2.22 -24.93
N ASN A 432 23.75 1.08 -25.62
CA ASN A 432 24.44 0.91 -26.89
C ASN A 432 23.67 1.55 -28.04
N PHE A 433 22.46 2.09 -27.78
CA PHE A 433 21.76 2.98 -28.69
C PHE A 433 22.43 4.36 -28.72
N ARG A 434 22.92 4.77 -29.87
CA ARG A 434 23.46 6.12 -30.13
C ARG A 434 22.61 6.82 -31.17
N VAL A 435 22.33 8.10 -30.93
CA VAL A 435 21.69 9.02 -31.89
C VAL A 435 22.63 10.20 -32.04
N TYR A 436 23.09 10.47 -33.25
CA TYR A 436 24.04 11.54 -33.51
C TYR A 436 23.90 12.10 -34.94
N PRO A 437 24.22 13.38 -35.17
CA PRO A 437 24.40 14.39 -34.13
C PRO A 437 23.08 14.62 -33.37
N ASN A 438 23.18 15.00 -32.10
CA ASN A 438 22.05 15.37 -31.26
C ASN A 438 22.55 16.36 -30.18
N PRO A 439 22.25 17.66 -30.29
CA PRO A 439 21.26 18.27 -31.19
C PRO A 439 21.63 18.18 -32.69
N THR A 440 20.63 18.31 -33.59
CA THR A 440 20.80 18.32 -35.05
C THR A 440 19.87 19.31 -35.74
N SER A 441 20.32 19.93 -36.82
CA SER A 441 19.50 20.69 -37.79
C SER A 441 19.41 20.00 -39.15
N GLY A 442 19.87 18.74 -39.24
CA GLY A 442 19.95 17.98 -40.48
C GLY A 442 19.84 16.47 -40.25
N PRO A 443 20.41 15.63 -41.14
CA PRO A 443 20.23 14.18 -41.07
C PRO A 443 20.76 13.62 -39.74
N LEU A 444 20.02 12.66 -39.19
CA LEU A 444 20.37 11.96 -37.96
C LEU A 444 20.75 10.51 -38.27
N TYR A 445 21.68 10.00 -37.46
CA TYR A 445 22.18 8.64 -37.54
C TYR A 445 21.89 7.93 -36.24
N THR A 446 21.48 6.67 -36.35
CA THR A 446 21.28 5.78 -35.22
C THR A 446 22.21 4.58 -35.32
N HIS A 447 22.67 4.11 -34.17
CA HIS A 447 23.45 2.88 -34.04
C HIS A 447 22.96 2.11 -32.82
N SER A 448 22.84 0.79 -32.97
CA SER A 448 22.57 -0.17 -31.91
C SER A 448 23.49 -1.39 -32.07
N ASP A 449 23.76 -2.11 -30.99
CA ASP A 449 24.47 -3.40 -31.02
C ASP A 449 23.57 -4.55 -31.51
N GLN A 450 22.26 -4.31 -31.57
CA GLN A 450 21.27 -5.27 -32.05
C GLN A 450 20.62 -4.78 -33.33
N VAL A 451 20.09 -5.73 -34.11
CA VAL A 451 19.37 -5.43 -35.35
C VAL A 451 18.14 -4.59 -35.03
N ILE A 452 18.05 -3.44 -35.69
CA ILE A 452 16.92 -2.53 -35.59
C ILE A 452 15.80 -3.08 -36.46
N GLU A 453 14.64 -3.32 -35.86
CA GLU A 453 13.43 -3.74 -36.58
C GLU A 453 12.56 -2.54 -36.93
N LYS A 454 12.47 -1.57 -36.02
CA LYS A 454 11.61 -0.40 -36.18
C LYS A 454 12.16 0.83 -35.44
N ILE A 455 11.92 1.99 -36.01
CA ILE A 455 12.16 3.30 -35.38
C ILE A 455 10.87 4.11 -35.39
N ILE A 456 10.62 4.81 -34.30
CA ILE A 456 9.50 5.74 -34.12
C ILE A 456 10.05 7.07 -33.60
N ILE A 457 9.59 8.20 -34.15
CA ILE A 457 9.85 9.53 -33.58
C ILE A 457 8.50 10.12 -33.18
N THR A 458 8.39 10.55 -31.92
CA THR A 458 7.22 11.25 -31.39
C THR A 458 7.59 12.65 -30.93
N ASP A 459 6.65 13.59 -31.07
CA ASP A 459 6.82 14.94 -30.51
C ASP A 459 6.59 14.97 -28.99
N SER A 460 6.69 16.16 -28.40
CA SER A 460 6.50 16.39 -26.96
C SER A 460 5.10 16.08 -26.44
N GLN A 461 4.09 15.94 -27.31
CA GLN A 461 2.72 15.57 -26.96
C GLN A 461 2.47 14.06 -27.16
N GLY A 462 3.50 13.29 -27.52
CA GLY A 462 3.40 11.86 -27.79
C GLY A 462 2.85 11.53 -29.19
N VAL A 463 2.67 12.54 -30.06
CA VAL A 463 2.20 12.31 -31.43
C VAL A 463 3.34 11.76 -32.27
N LYS A 464 3.11 10.63 -32.92
CA LYS A 464 4.07 10.02 -33.85
C LYS A 464 4.21 10.89 -35.10
N VAL A 465 5.38 11.50 -35.26
CA VAL A 465 5.71 12.36 -36.40
C VAL A 465 6.49 11.61 -37.48
N TYR A 466 7.09 10.47 -37.15
CA TYR A 466 7.78 9.63 -38.11
C TYR A 466 7.85 8.17 -37.65
N SER A 467 7.86 7.22 -38.59
CA SER A 467 8.21 5.83 -38.32
C SER A 467 8.82 5.13 -39.53
N SER A 468 9.75 4.20 -39.28
CA SER A 468 10.32 3.30 -40.28
C SER A 468 10.36 1.89 -39.71
N GLU A 469 9.93 0.92 -40.51
CA GLU A 469 9.84 -0.50 -40.13
C GLU A 469 10.70 -1.36 -41.07
N ASN A 470 11.00 -2.59 -40.67
CA ASN A 470 11.80 -3.55 -41.44
C ASN A 470 13.24 -3.10 -41.77
N ILE A 471 13.86 -2.32 -40.87
CA ILE A 471 15.21 -1.75 -41.08
C ILE A 471 16.29 -2.84 -41.22
N LYS A 472 16.16 -3.96 -40.48
CA LYS A 472 17.04 -5.16 -40.55
C LYS A 472 18.54 -4.85 -40.54
N ASN A 473 18.94 -3.78 -39.85
CA ASN A 473 20.31 -3.29 -39.80
C ASN A 473 20.61 -2.74 -38.40
N THR A 474 21.87 -2.77 -37.96
CA THR A 474 22.34 -2.19 -36.68
C THR A 474 22.58 -0.68 -36.75
N ARG A 475 22.45 -0.10 -37.96
CA ARG A 475 22.56 1.33 -38.22
C ARG A 475 21.41 1.78 -39.09
N TRP A 476 20.94 3.00 -38.86
CA TRP A 476 19.94 3.63 -39.69
C TRP A 476 20.17 5.13 -39.79
N GLN A 477 20.02 5.66 -41.00
CA GLN A 477 20.13 7.08 -41.31
C GLN A 477 18.77 7.61 -41.70
N CYS A 478 18.45 8.80 -41.21
CA CYS A 478 17.20 9.47 -41.53
C CYS A 478 17.43 10.94 -41.81
N ASN A 479 16.71 11.43 -42.82
CA ASN A 479 16.67 12.83 -43.17
C ASN A 479 15.22 13.33 -43.09
N VAL A 480 14.61 13.15 -41.91
CA VAL A 480 13.25 13.63 -41.65
C VAL A 480 13.29 15.14 -41.37
N SER A 481 12.45 15.89 -42.07
CA SER A 481 12.30 17.33 -41.83
C SER A 481 11.36 17.52 -40.64
N LEU A 482 11.92 17.90 -39.48
CA LEU A 482 11.18 18.19 -38.26
C LEU A 482 11.33 19.68 -37.93
N LEU A 483 10.30 20.26 -37.31
CA LEU A 483 10.39 21.63 -36.79
C LEU A 483 11.35 21.65 -35.58
N PRO A 484 11.98 22.80 -35.27
CA PRO A 484 12.78 22.94 -34.07
C PRO A 484 11.98 22.59 -32.81
N GLY A 485 12.54 21.73 -31.97
CA GLY A 485 11.81 21.20 -30.81
C GLY A 485 12.46 19.96 -30.19
N ILE A 486 11.82 19.46 -29.13
CA ILE A 486 12.22 18.24 -28.43
C ILE A 486 11.29 17.10 -28.84
N TYR A 487 11.91 16.00 -29.26
CA TYR A 487 11.26 14.78 -29.69
C TYR A 487 11.79 13.59 -28.87
N THR A 488 11.08 12.47 -28.94
CA THR A 488 11.57 11.18 -28.48
C THR A 488 11.75 10.27 -29.69
N ILE A 489 12.94 9.68 -29.82
CA ILE A 489 13.22 8.62 -30.80
C ILE A 489 13.27 7.28 -30.08
N GLN A 490 12.46 6.34 -30.53
CA GLN A 490 12.40 4.97 -30.06
C GLN A 490 13.00 4.04 -31.11
N LEU A 491 13.88 3.15 -30.67
CA LEU A 491 14.49 2.09 -31.46
C LEU A 491 14.02 0.74 -30.88
N ILE A 492 13.40 -0.06 -31.73
CA ILE A 492 12.81 -1.35 -31.39
C ILE A 492 13.66 -2.45 -32.02
N THR A 493 14.12 -3.37 -31.19
CA THR A 493 14.85 -4.59 -31.55
C THR A 493 14.01 -5.81 -31.17
N LYS A 494 14.47 -7.02 -31.51
CA LYS A 494 13.81 -8.27 -31.08
C LYS A 494 13.70 -8.43 -29.57
N SER A 495 14.64 -7.87 -28.81
CA SER A 495 14.75 -8.13 -27.36
C SER A 495 14.37 -6.94 -26.49
N ASN A 496 14.29 -5.72 -27.04
CA ASN A 496 13.95 -4.54 -26.26
C ASN A 496 13.50 -3.34 -27.10
N VAL A 497 12.94 -2.36 -26.40
CA VAL A 497 12.68 -1.00 -26.89
C VAL A 497 13.57 -0.04 -26.12
N GLN A 498 14.33 0.80 -26.85
CA GLN A 498 15.20 1.83 -26.28
C GLN A 498 14.75 3.21 -26.76
N SER A 499 14.71 4.20 -25.87
CA SER A 499 14.26 5.56 -26.19
C SER A 499 15.33 6.61 -25.85
N LYS A 500 15.48 7.63 -26.70
CA LYS A 500 16.34 8.81 -26.44
C LYS A 500 15.61 10.11 -26.79
N LYS A 501 15.95 11.17 -26.06
CA LYS A 501 15.57 12.53 -26.45
C LYS A 501 16.32 12.93 -27.70
N LEU A 502 15.64 13.57 -28.65
CA LEU A 502 16.18 14.14 -29.87
C LEU A 502 15.88 15.64 -29.88
N CYS A 503 16.91 16.46 -29.97
CA CYS A 503 16.79 17.91 -30.03
C CYS A 503 17.01 18.38 -31.47
N ILE A 504 15.98 18.97 -32.07
CA ILE A 504 16.05 19.57 -33.40
C ILE A 504 16.27 21.07 -33.22
N THR A 505 17.36 21.57 -33.79
CA THR A 505 17.72 22.99 -33.78
C THR A 505 17.33 23.67 -35.09
N PRO A 506 17.16 25.01 -35.11
CA PRO A 506 16.88 25.78 -36.32
C PRO A 506 17.84 25.53 -37.48
#